data_AF-A0A1N6YIK7-F1
#
_entry.id   AF-A0A1N6YIK7-F1
#
_cell.length_a   1.000
_cell.length_b   1.000
_cell.length_c   1.000
_cell.angle_alpha   90.00
_cell.angle_beta   90.00
_cell.angle_gamma   90.00
#
_symmetry.space_group_name_H-M   'P 1'
#
loop_
_entity.id
_entity.type
_entity.pdbx_description
1 polymer ?
#
loop_
_entity_poly.entity_id
_entity_poly.type
_entity_poly.pdbx_seq_one_letter_code
_entity_poly.pdbx_strand_id
1 'polypeptide(L)'
;MNTNKKKPKNICESFTPELTRQFIIDIDIALKKIDINPVKELLEKYHIENFQDSIDFIEALDYCLNGWKKEHMGSKIYGEVTTSDSKCIACEHGKGMVVYEFEYIHSLAPEPMNRVVYGRDFGILFDIRNEILFEIRVCNAFLDKGEMERLRIV
;
A
#
# COMPACT_ATOMS: atom_id res chain seq x y z
N MET A 1 -25.31 5.03 34.29
CA MET A 1 -25.06 4.48 32.94
C MET A 1 -23.55 4.39 32.75
N ASN A 2 -22.98 3.19 32.91
CA ASN A 2 -21.55 2.96 32.65
C ASN A 2 -21.34 2.99 31.13
N THR A 3 -20.85 4.09 30.60
CA THR A 3 -20.26 4.11 29.26
C THR A 3 -18.93 3.37 29.34
N ASN A 4 -18.99 2.05 29.19
CA ASN A 4 -17.82 1.25 28.83
C ASN A 4 -17.36 1.75 27.46
N LYS A 5 -16.58 2.83 27.44
CA LYS A 5 -15.77 3.22 26.29
C LYS A 5 -14.78 2.07 26.11
N LYS A 6 -15.16 1.07 25.31
CA LYS A 6 -14.21 0.08 24.76
C LYS A 6 -13.07 0.93 24.23
N LYS A 7 -11.85 0.70 24.73
CA LYS A 7 -10.65 1.30 24.15
C LYS A 7 -10.73 1.08 22.62
N PRO A 8 -10.34 2.06 21.80
CA PRO A 8 -10.16 1.79 20.39
C PRO A 8 -9.20 0.59 20.31
N LYS A 9 -9.69 -0.50 19.71
CA LYS A 9 -8.84 -1.65 19.45
C LYS A 9 -7.85 -1.18 18.38
N ASN A 10 -6.56 -1.39 18.63
CA ASN A 10 -5.50 -1.13 17.65
C ASN A 10 -5.12 -2.45 16.99
N ILE A 11 -4.76 -2.44 15.71
CA ILE A 11 -4.45 -3.69 14.99
C ILE A 11 -3.32 -4.48 15.66
N CYS A 12 -2.39 -3.82 16.37
CA CYS A 12 -1.29 -4.47 17.07
C CYS A 12 -1.72 -5.52 18.09
N GLU A 13 -2.93 -5.42 18.65
CA GLU A 13 -3.46 -6.44 19.56
C GLU A 13 -3.70 -7.79 18.85
N SER A 14 -3.79 -7.79 17.51
CA SER A 14 -3.96 -8.98 16.68
C SER A 14 -2.63 -9.61 16.24
N PHE A 15 -1.48 -8.98 16.50
CA PHE A 15 -0.20 -9.39 15.92
C PHE A 15 0.81 -9.93 16.93
N THR A 16 1.55 -10.95 16.50
CA THR A 16 2.83 -11.41 17.09
C THR A 16 3.97 -11.14 16.09
N PRO A 17 5.26 -11.30 16.47
CA PRO A 17 6.37 -11.14 15.53
C PRO A 17 6.26 -12.09 14.33
N GLU A 18 5.87 -13.34 14.57
CA GLU A 18 5.68 -14.35 13.52
C GLU A 18 4.54 -13.96 12.59
N LEU A 19 3.41 -13.54 13.15
CA LEU A 19 2.25 -13.14 12.37
C LEU A 19 2.52 -11.86 11.57
N THR A 20 3.29 -10.93 12.14
CA THR A 20 3.71 -9.70 11.45
C THR A 20 4.56 -10.03 10.22
N ARG A 21 5.55 -10.93 10.36
CA ARG A 21 6.36 -11.39 9.23
C ARG A 21 5.51 -12.04 8.14
N GLN A 22 4.57 -12.91 8.52
CA GLN A 22 3.69 -13.57 7.55
C GLN A 22 2.75 -12.56 6.86
N PHE A 23 2.22 -11.60 7.60
CA PHE A 23 1.35 -10.57 7.05
C PHE A 23 2.04 -9.71 6.02
N ILE A 24 3.30 -9.30 6.26
CA ILE A 24 4.09 -8.51 5.29
C ILE A 24 4.27 -9.25 3.97
N ILE A 25 4.46 -10.57 4.01
CA ILE A 25 4.56 -11.40 2.80
C ILE A 25 3.20 -11.48 2.10
N ASP A 26 2.15 -11.77 2.86
CA ASP A 26 0.80 -11.95 2.30
C ASP A 26 0.27 -10.64 1.68
N ILE A 27 0.49 -9.49 2.33
CA ILE A 27 0.03 -8.18 1.85
C ILE A 27 0.80 -7.75 0.61
N ASP A 28 2.10 -8.06 0.52
CA ASP A 28 2.88 -7.81 -0.70
C ASP A 28 2.32 -8.58 -1.90
N ILE A 29 2.00 -9.87 -1.71
CA ILE A 29 1.37 -10.70 -2.74
C ILE A 29 0.00 -10.14 -3.13
N ALA A 30 -0.80 -9.69 -2.17
CA ALA A 30 -2.11 -9.10 -2.42
C ALA A 30 -2.00 -7.79 -3.21
N LEU A 31 -1.10 -6.89 -2.81
CA LEU A 31 -0.87 -5.60 -3.45
C LEU A 31 -0.36 -5.74 -4.89
N LYS A 32 0.50 -6.74 -5.16
CA LYS A 32 0.99 -7.05 -6.51
C LYS A 32 -0.10 -7.49 -7.50
N LYS A 33 -1.31 -7.79 -7.04
CA LYS A 33 -2.45 -8.05 -7.93
C LYS A 33 -3.08 -6.77 -8.49
N ILE A 34 -2.74 -5.60 -7.94
CA ILE A 34 -3.27 -4.28 -8.33
C ILE A 34 -4.81 -4.31 -8.39
N ASP A 35 -5.39 -4.92 -7.36
CA ASP A 35 -6.82 -5.05 -7.14
C ASP A 35 -7.09 -4.94 -5.64
N ILE A 36 -8.18 -4.27 -5.27
CA ILE A 36 -8.51 -4.04 -3.86
C ILE A 36 -9.08 -5.30 -3.20
N ASN A 37 -9.70 -6.21 -3.96
CA ASN A 37 -10.39 -7.38 -3.38
C ASN A 37 -9.43 -8.34 -2.65
N PRO A 38 -8.27 -8.73 -3.22
CA PRO A 38 -7.29 -9.54 -2.51
C PRO A 38 -6.79 -8.91 -1.21
N VAL A 39 -6.74 -7.58 -1.15
CA VAL A 39 -6.34 -6.85 0.07
C VAL A 39 -7.44 -6.93 1.12
N LYS A 40 -8.70 -6.73 0.74
CA LYS A 40 -9.86 -6.87 1.65
C LYS A 40 -9.97 -8.28 2.22
N GLU A 41 -9.86 -9.30 1.37
CA GLU A 41 -9.84 -10.71 1.77
C GLU A 41 -8.71 -11.01 2.77
N LEU A 42 -7.55 -10.37 2.59
CA LEU A 42 -6.43 -10.51 3.51
C LEU A 42 -6.70 -9.86 4.87
N LEU A 43 -7.28 -8.66 4.91
CA LEU A 43 -7.61 -8.01 6.18
C LEU A 43 -8.64 -8.83 6.98
N GLU A 44 -9.62 -9.44 6.28
CA GLU A 44 -10.58 -10.38 6.88
C GLU A 44 -9.91 -11.64 7.42
N LYS A 45 -8.95 -12.22 6.67
CA LYS A 45 -8.16 -13.39 7.09
C LYS A 45 -7.43 -13.16 8.42
N TYR A 46 -6.97 -11.93 8.66
CA TYR A 46 -6.26 -11.54 9.89
C TYR A 46 -7.20 -10.93 10.95
N HIS A 47 -8.51 -10.88 10.68
CA HIS A 47 -9.53 -10.31 11.56
C HIS A 47 -9.26 -8.85 11.95
N ILE A 48 -8.70 -8.07 11.02
CA ILE A 48 -8.37 -6.65 11.21
C ILE A 48 -9.20 -5.70 10.34
N GLU A 49 -10.14 -6.20 9.54
CA GLU A 49 -10.93 -5.43 8.58
C GLU A 49 -11.79 -4.33 9.21
N ASN A 50 -12.21 -4.52 10.47
CA ASN A 50 -13.11 -3.61 11.18
C ASN A 50 -12.38 -2.54 12.04
N PHE A 51 -11.05 -2.48 11.95
CA PHE A 51 -10.25 -1.48 12.67
C PHE A 51 -10.19 -0.18 11.84
N GLN A 52 -10.21 0.98 12.51
CA GLN A 52 -10.20 2.27 11.80
C GLN A 52 -8.97 2.40 10.90
N ASP A 53 -7.79 2.00 11.38
CA ASP A 53 -6.55 2.04 10.58
C ASP A 53 -6.67 1.21 9.29
N SER A 54 -7.34 0.06 9.34
CA SER A 54 -7.58 -0.80 8.17
C SER A 54 -8.59 -0.19 7.20
N ILE A 55 -9.63 0.48 7.72
CA ILE A 55 -10.63 1.18 6.92
C ILE A 55 -9.96 2.35 6.19
N ASP A 56 -9.22 3.19 6.90
CA ASP A 56 -8.50 4.33 6.35
C ASP A 56 -7.47 3.89 5.29
N PHE A 57 -6.77 2.79 5.55
CA PHE A 57 -5.86 2.17 4.60
C PHE A 57 -6.55 1.74 3.31
N ILE A 58 -7.69 1.04 3.40
CA ILE A 58 -8.45 0.59 2.22
C ILE A 58 -9.01 1.78 1.44
N GLU A 59 -9.55 2.79 2.10
CA GLU A 59 -10.08 3.98 1.43
C GLU A 59 -8.98 4.71 0.64
N ALA A 60 -7.80 4.89 1.24
CA ALA A 60 -6.66 5.51 0.56
C ALA A 60 -6.14 4.64 -0.59
N LEU A 61 -6.07 3.32 -0.40
CA LEU A 61 -5.54 2.39 -1.40
C LEU A 61 -6.48 2.23 -2.60
N ASP A 62 -7.80 2.22 -2.38
CA ASP A 62 -8.80 2.06 -3.46
C ASP A 62 -8.67 3.18 -4.50
N TYR A 63 -8.41 4.41 -4.05
CA TYR A 63 -8.12 5.54 -4.94
C TYR A 63 -6.91 5.26 -5.85
N CYS A 64 -5.83 4.73 -5.29
CA CYS A 64 -4.61 4.39 -6.04
C CYS A 64 -4.83 3.23 -7.02
N LEU A 65 -5.58 2.20 -6.62
CA LEU A 65 -5.77 0.98 -7.42
C LEU A 65 -6.85 1.11 -8.50
N ASN A 66 -7.72 2.12 -8.44
CA ASN A 66 -8.77 2.33 -9.44
C ASN A 66 -8.51 3.52 -10.37
N GLY A 67 -7.63 4.46 -10.03
CA GLY A 67 -7.37 5.66 -10.84
C GLY A 67 -6.92 5.38 -12.28
N TRP A 68 -6.25 4.24 -12.52
CA TRP A 68 -5.78 3.82 -13.84
C TRP A 68 -6.80 3.00 -14.64
N LYS A 69 -7.81 2.41 -13.99
CA LYS A 69 -8.81 1.54 -14.63
C LYS A 69 -9.85 2.37 -15.36
N LYS A 70 -9.66 2.55 -16.67
CA LYS A 70 -10.67 3.14 -17.56
C LYS A 70 -11.50 2.03 -18.21
N GLU A 71 -12.74 1.84 -17.74
CA GLU A 71 -13.64 0.74 -18.17
C GLU A 71 -13.80 0.66 -19.70
N HIS A 72 -13.89 1.81 -20.36
CA HIS A 72 -14.11 1.94 -21.80
C HIS A 72 -12.82 1.86 -22.63
N MET A 73 -11.65 1.70 -22.01
CA MET A 73 -10.36 1.65 -22.71
C MET A 73 -9.69 0.27 -22.70
N GLY A 74 -10.34 -0.75 -22.12
CA GLY A 74 -9.78 -2.10 -22.04
C GLY A 74 -8.49 -2.15 -21.21
N SER A 75 -8.47 -1.44 -20.09
CA SER A 75 -7.30 -1.29 -19.22
C SER A 75 -6.88 -2.63 -18.61
N LYS A 76 -5.60 -3.01 -18.77
CA LYS A 76 -5.04 -4.25 -18.22
C LYS A 76 -3.61 -4.03 -17.75
N ILE A 77 -3.21 -4.69 -16.67
CA ILE A 77 -1.81 -4.76 -16.26
C ILE A 77 -0.98 -5.39 -17.38
N TYR A 78 0.16 -4.78 -17.65
CA TYR A 78 1.11 -5.18 -18.68
C TYR A 78 2.45 -5.50 -18.01
N GLY A 79 2.80 -6.78 -17.95
CA GLY A 79 4.03 -7.23 -17.28
C GLY A 79 3.85 -7.53 -15.80
N GLU A 80 4.99 -7.65 -15.10
CA GLU A 80 5.06 -7.97 -13.68
C GLU A 80 5.04 -6.69 -12.84
N VAL A 81 4.43 -6.77 -11.65
CA VAL A 81 4.45 -5.70 -10.65
C VAL A 81 5.72 -5.82 -9.82
N THR A 82 6.57 -4.81 -9.88
CA THR A 82 7.82 -4.74 -9.13
C THR A 82 7.68 -3.88 -7.89
N THR A 83 8.62 -4.03 -6.96
CA THR A 83 8.69 -3.20 -5.76
C THR A 83 10.07 -2.60 -5.59
N SER A 84 10.13 -1.41 -4.97
CA SER A 84 11.37 -0.72 -4.65
C SER A 84 11.34 -0.13 -3.24
N ASP A 85 12.50 -0.04 -2.61
CA ASP A 85 12.66 0.57 -1.29
C ASP A 85 12.72 2.10 -1.43
N SER A 86 11.94 2.79 -0.61
CA SER A 86 11.87 4.25 -0.59
C SER A 86 11.79 4.78 0.83
N LYS A 87 11.81 6.12 0.97
CA LYS A 87 11.64 6.80 2.25
C LYS A 87 10.58 7.89 2.15
N CYS A 88 9.71 7.96 3.16
CA CYS A 88 8.76 9.04 3.27
C CYS A 88 9.47 10.39 3.48
N ILE A 89 9.00 11.43 2.82
CA ILE A 89 9.55 12.80 2.92
C ILE A 89 8.60 13.81 3.57
N ALA A 90 7.46 13.33 4.07
CA ALA A 90 6.41 14.18 4.63
C ALA A 90 6.09 13.80 6.08
N CYS A 91 5.01 13.03 6.30
CA CYS A 91 4.46 12.76 7.63
C CYS A 91 5.36 11.91 8.53
N GLU A 92 6.15 11.00 7.95
CA GLU A 92 7.03 10.07 8.66
C GLU A 92 8.44 10.18 8.09
N HIS A 93 9.00 11.39 8.11
CA HIS A 93 10.25 11.73 7.44
C HIS A 93 11.38 10.70 7.69
N GLY A 94 11.91 10.13 6.60
CA GLY A 94 12.99 9.15 6.60
C GLY A 94 12.58 7.71 6.89
N LYS A 95 11.32 7.45 7.24
CA LYS A 95 10.80 6.10 7.49
C LYS A 95 10.74 5.30 6.19
N GLY A 96 11.21 4.06 6.26
CA GLY A 96 11.23 3.14 5.12
C GLY A 96 9.83 2.76 4.67
N MET A 97 9.68 2.58 3.37
CA MET A 97 8.43 2.17 2.73
C MET A 97 8.69 1.38 1.46
N VAL A 98 7.70 0.61 1.04
CA VAL A 98 7.74 -0.21 -0.19
C VAL A 98 6.89 0.46 -1.26
N VAL A 99 7.51 0.86 -2.36
CA VAL A 99 6.81 1.43 -3.51
C VAL A 99 6.43 0.31 -4.47
N TYR A 100 5.23 0.38 -5.03
CA TYR A 100 4.73 -0.59 -6.01
C TYR A 100 4.74 0.05 -7.40
N GLU A 101 5.39 -0.63 -8.33
CA GLU A 101 5.59 -0.16 -9.70
C GLU A 101 4.96 -1.18 -10.65
N PHE A 102 4.10 -0.71 -11.54
CA PHE A 102 3.45 -1.56 -12.53
C PHE A 102 3.23 -0.79 -13.82
N GLU A 103 3.03 -1.52 -14.91
CA GLU A 103 2.60 -0.92 -16.17
C GLU A 103 1.21 -1.41 -16.52
N TYR A 104 0.49 -0.60 -17.29
CA TYR A 104 -0.76 -1.03 -17.87
C TYR A 104 -0.88 -0.59 -19.33
N ILE A 105 -1.77 -1.27 -20.03
CA ILE A 105 -2.14 -0.97 -21.40
C ILE A 105 -3.64 -0.67 -21.47
N HIS A 106 -4.00 0.38 -22.19
CA HIS A 106 -5.34 0.65 -22.68
C HIS A 106 -5.50 -0.02 -24.05
N SER A 107 -5.97 -1.26 -24.11
CA SER A 107 -5.98 -2.05 -25.34
C SER A 107 -6.81 -1.45 -26.49
N LEU A 108 -7.70 -0.50 -26.19
CA LEU A 108 -8.54 0.20 -27.17
C LEU A 108 -7.99 1.58 -27.57
N ALA A 109 -6.86 2.01 -27.00
CA ALA A 109 -6.19 3.26 -27.36
C ALA A 109 -5.17 3.05 -28.50
N PRO A 110 -4.89 4.08 -29.33
CA PRO A 110 -3.94 3.98 -30.42
C PRO A 110 -2.50 3.88 -29.91
N GLU A 111 -1.68 3.03 -30.55
CA GLU A 111 -0.24 3.01 -30.35
C GLU A 111 0.42 4.29 -30.87
N PRO A 112 1.48 4.80 -30.20
CA PRO A 112 2.13 4.25 -29.01
C PRO A 112 1.55 4.77 -27.67
N MET A 113 0.45 5.54 -27.69
CA MET A 113 -0.12 6.20 -26.50
C MET A 113 -0.97 5.27 -25.62
N ASN A 114 -0.91 3.96 -25.85
CA ASN A 114 -1.72 2.97 -25.16
C ASN A 114 -1.03 2.35 -23.94
N ARG A 115 0.29 2.54 -23.76
CA ARG A 115 1.06 2.01 -22.62
C ARG A 115 1.47 3.12 -21.66
N VAL A 116 1.26 2.89 -20.36
CA VAL A 116 1.62 3.83 -19.29
C VAL A 116 2.35 3.09 -18.18
N VAL A 117 3.43 3.69 -17.69
CA VAL A 117 4.21 3.19 -16.54
C VAL A 117 3.75 3.93 -15.28
N TYR A 118 3.29 3.18 -14.29
CA TYR A 118 2.88 3.66 -12.97
C TYR A 118 3.96 3.27 -11.94
N GLY A 119 4.90 4.18 -11.68
CA GLY A 119 6.07 3.89 -10.84
C GLY A 119 6.20 4.73 -9.56
N ARG A 120 5.33 5.73 -9.34
CA ARG A 120 5.52 6.72 -8.26
C ARG A 120 4.22 7.20 -7.60
N ASP A 121 3.12 6.48 -7.78
CA ASP A 121 1.81 6.97 -7.35
C ASP A 121 1.50 6.62 -5.89
N PHE A 122 2.01 5.48 -5.41
CA PHE A 122 1.85 5.09 -4.02
C PHE A 122 2.95 4.14 -3.53
N GLY A 123 3.17 4.15 -2.23
CA GLY A 123 3.92 3.14 -1.50
C GLY A 123 3.28 2.88 -0.14
N ILE A 124 3.65 1.74 0.44
CA ILE A 124 3.10 1.26 1.70
C ILE A 124 4.12 1.41 2.81
N LEU A 125 3.69 2.06 3.88
CA LEU A 125 4.44 2.23 5.10
C LEU A 125 3.90 1.28 6.15
N PHE A 126 4.78 0.42 6.67
CA PHE A 126 4.50 -0.46 7.80
C PHE A 126 5.09 0.16 9.06
N ASP A 127 4.24 0.52 10.02
CA ASP A 127 4.72 0.91 11.35
C ASP A 127 4.93 -0.34 12.19
N ILE A 128 6.19 -0.79 12.28
CA ILE A 128 6.55 -1.98 13.06
C ILE A 128 7.38 -1.54 14.25
N ARG A 129 6.95 -1.93 15.46
CA ARG A 129 7.66 -1.62 16.71
C ARG A 129 7.82 -2.90 17.51
N ASN A 130 9.04 -3.19 17.94
CA ASN A 130 9.36 -4.46 18.61
C ASN A 130 8.85 -5.68 17.83
N GLU A 131 9.05 -5.68 16.51
CA GLU A 131 8.60 -6.72 15.57
C GLU A 131 7.07 -6.90 15.44
N ILE A 132 6.27 -6.04 16.08
CA ILE A 132 4.80 -6.07 15.98
C ILE A 132 4.32 -5.01 15.01
N LEU A 133 3.38 -5.35 14.12
CA LEU A 133 2.68 -4.39 13.29
C LEU A 133 1.75 -3.51 14.13
N PHE A 134 1.97 -2.20 14.11
CA PHE A 134 1.11 -1.21 14.75
C PHE A 134 0.14 -0.56 13.78
N GLU A 135 0.57 -0.33 12.54
CA GLU A 135 -0.20 0.44 11.57
C GLU A 135 0.26 0.11 10.15
N ILE A 136 -0.65 0.21 9.19
CA ILE A 136 -0.37 0.16 7.75
C ILE A 136 -0.94 1.42 7.10
N ARG A 137 -0.15 2.09 6.27
CA ARG A 137 -0.53 3.36 5.63
C ARG A 137 -0.14 3.40 4.16
N VAL A 138 -0.97 4.05 3.36
CA VAL A 138 -0.64 4.47 1.99
C VAL A 138 0.08 5.81 2.07
N CYS A 139 1.13 5.99 1.28
CA CYS A 139 1.86 7.24 1.16
C CYS A 139 2.25 7.50 -0.30
N ASN A 140 2.11 8.75 -0.72
CA ASN A 140 2.44 9.24 -2.07
C ASN A 140 3.56 10.29 -2.08
N ALA A 141 4.18 10.54 -0.92
CA ALA A 141 5.21 11.55 -0.74
C ALA A 141 6.51 10.87 -0.30
N PHE A 142 7.27 10.38 -1.28
CA PHE A 142 8.46 9.58 -1.04
C PHE A 142 9.55 9.80 -2.09
N LEU A 143 10.78 9.47 -1.71
CA LEU A 143 11.96 9.57 -2.57
C LEU A 143 12.85 8.34 -2.41
N ASP A 144 13.43 7.92 -3.52
CA ASP A 144 14.45 6.88 -3.50
C ASP A 144 15.72 7.35 -2.77
N LYS A 145 16.60 6.41 -2.41
CA LYS A 145 17.83 6.72 -1.66
C LYS A 145 18.71 7.76 -2.38
N GLY A 146 18.84 7.66 -3.70
CA GLY A 146 19.66 8.58 -4.49
C GLY A 146 19.04 9.98 -4.57
N GLU A 147 17.72 10.08 -4.63
CA GLU A 147 16.97 11.34 -4.57
C GLU A 147 17.15 12.02 -3.20
N MET A 148 17.04 11.25 -2.12
CA MET A 148 17.26 11.74 -0.76
C MET A 148 18.68 12.31 -0.59
N GLU A 149 19.70 11.61 -1.11
CA GLU A 149 21.10 12.07 -1.09
C GLU A 149 21.30 13.35 -1.90
N ARG A 150 20.71 13.43 -3.12
CA ARG A 150 20.80 14.63 -3.98
C ARG A 150 20.21 15.86 -3.32
N LEU A 151 19.14 15.70 -2.54
CA LEU A 151 18.47 16.80 -1.86
C LEU A 151 19.06 17.12 -0.48
N ARG A 152 20.08 16.38 -0.03
CA ARG A 152 20.67 16.52 1.32
C ARG A 152 19.64 16.35 2.44
N ILE A 153 18.67 15.46 2.24
CA ILE A 153 17.59 15.17 3.19
C ILE A 153 18.01 14.05 4.18
N VAL A 154 19.29 13.65 4.16
CA VAL A 154 19.88 12.60 5.01
C VAL A 154 21.06 13.15 5.79
#